data_AF-A0A7V6DCI5-F1
#
_entry.id   AF-A0A7V6DCI5-F1
#
_cell.length_a   1.000
_cell.length_b   1.000
_cell.length_c   1.000
_cell.angle_alpha   90.00
_cell.angle_beta   90.00
_cell.angle_gamma   90.00
#
_symmetry.space_group_name_H-M   'P 1'
#
loop_
_entity.id
_entity.type
_entity.pdbx_description
1 polymer ?
#
loop_
_entity_poly.entity_id
_entity_poly.type
_entity_poly.pdbx_seq_one_letter_code
_entity_poly.pdbx_strand_id
1 'polypeptide(L)'
;MDVLWVTLFATAMGYVEAAVVVYLRDHYYPDGFPVPVQLGRMPLRFTRIPEFEGRMPARTLRTEVGREAATIVMLLTLALLAGGSFPHALGVFLLAFGVWDITYYLFLKLLIGWPASLKTLDVLFLIPVPWIGPVWLPVSISAVMVGCGVWLIVGASAGGG
;
A
#
# COMPACT_ATOMS: atom_id res chain seq x y z
N MET A 1 14.56 -17.62 -7.81
CA MET A 1 13.26 -18.16 -8.27
C MET A 1 12.10 -17.42 -7.60
N ASP A 2 12.41 -16.34 -6.86
CA ASP A 2 11.56 -15.78 -5.81
C ASP A 2 10.78 -14.56 -6.29
N VAL A 3 11.32 -13.81 -7.27
CA VAL A 3 10.71 -12.58 -7.79
C VAL A 3 9.30 -12.85 -8.33
N LEU A 4 9.13 -13.87 -9.18
CA LEU A 4 7.82 -14.18 -9.79
C LEU A 4 6.76 -14.51 -8.74
N TRP A 5 7.08 -15.39 -7.78
CA TRP A 5 6.12 -15.83 -6.76
C TRP A 5 5.77 -14.70 -5.79
N VAL A 6 6.77 -13.89 -5.39
CA VAL A 6 6.54 -12.71 -4.55
C VAL A 6 5.67 -11.69 -5.30
N THR A 7 5.92 -11.44 -6.58
CA THR A 7 5.10 -10.54 -7.41
C THR A 7 3.67 -11.07 -7.54
N LEU A 8 3.46 -12.35 -7.80
CA LEU A 8 2.12 -12.95 -7.89
C LEU A 8 1.37 -12.86 -6.56
N PHE A 9 2.03 -13.20 -5.45
CA PHE A 9 1.47 -13.09 -4.11
C PHE A 9 1.06 -11.64 -3.80
N ALA A 10 1.97 -10.69 -4.00
CA ALA A 10 1.74 -9.27 -3.72
C ALA A 10 0.64 -8.68 -4.60
N THR A 11 0.56 -9.10 -5.87
CA THR A 11 -0.52 -8.69 -6.78
C THR A 11 -1.88 -9.20 -6.29
N ALA A 12 -1.98 -10.48 -5.93
CA ALA A 12 -3.21 -11.05 -5.39
C ALA A 12 -3.62 -10.36 -4.08
N MET A 13 -2.65 -10.09 -3.20
CA MET A 13 -2.88 -9.37 -1.95
C MET A 13 -3.37 -7.93 -2.20
N GLY A 14 -2.79 -7.24 -3.20
CA GLY A 14 -3.22 -5.90 -3.63
C GLY A 14 -4.68 -5.87 -4.12
N TYR A 15 -5.13 -6.94 -4.78
CA TYR A 15 -6.55 -7.07 -5.18
C TYR A 15 -7.47 -7.22 -3.96
N VAL A 16 -7.11 -8.05 -2.99
CA VAL A 16 -7.91 -8.26 -1.76
C VAL A 16 -8.10 -6.94 -1.01
N GLU A 17 -7.02 -6.17 -0.91
CA GLU A 17 -7.00 -4.85 -0.29
C GLU A 17 -7.86 -3.84 -1.05
N ALA A 18 -7.72 -3.79 -2.37
CA ALA A 18 -8.56 -2.95 -3.21
C ALA A 18 -10.05 -3.33 -3.07
N ALA A 19 -10.39 -4.61 -3.00
CA ALA A 19 -11.77 -5.07 -2.82
C ALA A 19 -12.35 -4.59 -1.49
N VAL A 20 -11.59 -4.66 -0.38
CA VAL A 20 -12.03 -4.11 0.91
C VAL A 20 -12.28 -2.60 0.82
N VAL A 21 -11.37 -1.85 0.20
CA VAL A 21 -11.53 -0.39 0.03
C VAL A 21 -12.71 -0.05 -0.88
N VAL A 22 -12.97 -0.84 -1.92
CA VAL A 22 -14.17 -0.71 -2.75
C VAL A 22 -15.44 -0.84 -1.89
N TYR A 23 -15.53 -1.87 -1.05
CA TYR A 23 -16.68 -2.05 -0.16
C TYR A 23 -16.81 -0.92 0.88
N LEU A 24 -15.69 -0.45 1.44
CA LEU A 24 -15.69 0.69 2.36
C LEU A 24 -16.18 1.97 1.68
N ARG A 25 -15.74 2.22 0.44
CA ARG A 25 -16.14 3.41 -0.32
C ARG A 25 -17.60 3.36 -0.74
N ASP A 26 -18.07 2.20 -1.19
CA ASP A 26 -19.49 2.01 -1.54
C ASP A 26 -20.40 2.29 -0.33
N HIS A 27 -20.00 1.83 0.86
CA HIS A 27 -20.83 1.94 2.05
C HIS A 27 -20.75 3.30 2.78
N TYR A 28 -19.56 3.92 2.84
CA TYR A 28 -19.33 5.13 3.65
C TYR A 28 -19.00 6.39 2.82
N TYR A 29 -18.74 6.23 1.52
CA TYR A 29 -18.36 7.31 0.61
C TYR A 29 -19.12 7.25 -0.73
N PRO A 30 -20.46 7.09 -0.73
CA PRO A 30 -21.24 6.94 -1.97
C PRO A 30 -21.18 8.18 -2.86
N ASP A 31 -21.04 9.37 -2.28
CA ASP A 31 -20.91 10.64 -3.01
C ASP A 31 -19.47 10.91 -3.51
N GLY A 32 -18.60 9.91 -3.42
CA GLY A 32 -17.19 9.99 -3.75
C GLY A 32 -16.28 10.15 -2.53
N PHE A 33 -14.98 10.16 -2.80
CA PHE A 33 -13.91 10.14 -1.80
C PHE A 33 -13.12 11.48 -1.78
N PRO A 34 -13.74 12.61 -1.38
CA PRO A 34 -13.01 13.85 -1.22
C PRO A 34 -12.16 13.76 0.05
N VAL A 35 -10.86 14.03 -0.08
CA VAL A 35 -9.96 14.24 1.05
C VAL A 35 -9.86 15.75 1.27
N PRO A 36 -10.57 16.35 2.25
CA PRO A 36 -10.75 17.79 2.38
C PRO A 36 -9.54 18.45 3.05
N VAL A 37 -8.34 18.11 2.59
CA VAL A 37 -7.09 18.61 3.14
C VAL A 37 -6.32 19.36 2.08
N GLN A 38 -5.96 20.60 2.39
CA GLN A 38 -4.98 21.35 1.61
C GLN A 38 -3.59 20.92 2.02
N LEU A 39 -2.82 20.44 1.05
CA LEU A 39 -1.38 20.22 1.22
C LEU A 39 -0.65 21.57 1.22
N GLY A 40 0.38 21.67 2.07
CA GLY A 40 1.30 22.81 2.08
C GLY A 40 2.44 22.63 1.07
N ARG A 41 3.61 23.16 1.40
CA ARG A 41 4.83 22.98 0.57
C ARG A 41 5.29 21.52 0.47
N MET A 42 4.99 20.71 1.48
CA MET A 42 5.33 19.29 1.51
C MET A 42 4.20 18.46 0.89
N PRO A 43 4.49 17.53 -0.04
CA PRO A 43 3.47 16.69 -0.69
C PRO A 43 2.97 15.54 0.20
N LEU A 44 3.08 15.67 1.52
CA LEU A 44 2.65 14.68 2.50
C LEU A 44 2.28 15.41 3.79
N ARG A 45 1.14 15.04 4.39
CA ARG A 45 0.66 15.60 5.65
C ARG A 45 0.19 14.50 6.59
N PHE A 46 0.70 14.51 7.81
CA PHE A 46 0.32 13.58 8.87
C PHE A 46 -0.71 14.24 9.77
N THR A 47 -1.99 13.98 9.56
CA THR A 47 -3.05 14.66 10.31
C THR A 47 -4.34 13.86 10.31
N ARG A 48 -5.12 13.98 11.38
CA ARG A 48 -6.47 13.42 11.43
C ARG A 48 -7.41 14.25 10.57
N ILE A 49 -8.41 13.58 10.03
CA ILE A 49 -9.42 14.20 9.17
C ILE A 49 -10.79 13.86 9.77
N PRO A 50 -11.33 14.69 10.68
CA PRO A 50 -12.60 14.41 11.34
C PRO A 50 -13.76 14.14 10.37
N GLU A 51 -13.76 14.79 9.20
CA GLU A 51 -14.79 14.63 8.17
C GLU A 51 -14.71 13.26 7.47
N PHE A 52 -13.52 12.68 7.37
CA PHE A 52 -13.30 11.32 6.86
C PHE A 52 -13.55 10.30 7.96
N GLU A 53 -12.92 10.47 9.13
CA GLU A 53 -13.05 9.55 10.26
C GLU A 53 -14.50 9.48 10.77
N GLY A 54 -15.24 10.59 10.72
CA GLY A 54 -16.64 10.68 11.15
C GLY A 54 -17.64 10.02 10.20
N ARG A 55 -17.27 9.73 8.94
CA ARG A 55 -18.14 8.97 8.02
C ARG A 55 -18.19 7.48 8.35
N MET A 56 -17.21 6.97 9.09
CA MET A 56 -17.14 5.57 9.50
C MET A 56 -17.44 5.42 10.99
N PRO A 57 -18.23 4.41 11.40
CA PRO A 57 -18.36 4.05 12.80
C PRO A 57 -16.98 3.75 13.41
N ALA A 58 -16.75 4.16 14.66
CA ALA A 58 -15.47 3.97 15.35
C ALA A 58 -15.03 2.49 15.43
N ARG A 59 -15.97 1.53 15.36
CA ARG A 59 -15.64 0.11 15.24
C ARG A 59 -15.02 -0.22 13.89
N THR A 60 -15.62 0.25 12.79
CA THR A 60 -15.11 0.04 11.42
C THR A 60 -13.74 0.68 11.24
N LEU A 61 -13.54 1.91 11.73
CA LEU A 61 -12.23 2.58 11.64
C LEU A 61 -11.14 1.80 12.38
N ARG A 62 -11.44 1.23 13.57
CA ARG A 62 -10.50 0.36 14.30
C ARG A 62 -10.23 -0.94 13.56
N THR A 63 -11.22 -1.51 12.88
CA THR A 63 -11.03 -2.67 12.02
C THR A 63 -10.09 -2.35 10.86
N GLU A 64 -10.24 -1.17 10.26
CA GLU A 64 -9.37 -0.74 9.14
C GLU A 64 -7.92 -0.51 9.59
N VAL A 65 -7.72 0.12 10.76
CA VAL A 65 -6.39 0.20 11.39
C VAL A 65 -5.82 -1.20 11.65
N GLY A 66 -6.64 -2.12 12.17
CA GLY A 66 -6.21 -3.51 12.39
C GLY A 66 -5.83 -4.23 11.09
N ARG A 67 -6.56 -3.97 10.00
CA ARG A 67 -6.28 -4.52 8.66
C ARG A 67 -4.95 -4.01 8.12
N GLU A 68 -4.68 -2.71 8.19
CA GLU A 68 -3.40 -2.13 7.78
C GLU A 68 -2.21 -2.71 8.59
N ALA A 69 -2.39 -2.87 9.90
CA ALA A 69 -1.38 -3.51 10.75
C ALA A 69 -1.14 -4.96 10.33
N ALA A 70 -2.21 -5.72 10.05
CA ALA A 70 -2.11 -7.09 9.56
C ALA A 70 -1.36 -7.14 8.22
N THR A 71 -1.58 -6.17 7.33
CA THR A 71 -0.88 -6.08 6.04
C THR A 71 0.62 -5.87 6.18
N ILE A 72 1.05 -4.99 7.11
CA ILE A 72 2.47 -4.87 7.45
C ILE A 72 3.03 -6.19 7.98
N VAL A 73 2.31 -6.86 8.88
CA VAL A 73 2.73 -8.16 9.44
C VAL A 73 2.83 -9.24 8.36
N MET A 74 1.90 -9.30 7.41
CA MET A 74 1.96 -10.24 6.29
C MET A 74 3.19 -9.99 5.40
N LEU A 75 3.49 -8.74 5.07
CA LEU A 75 4.66 -8.39 4.27
C LEU A 75 5.98 -8.71 4.99
N LEU A 76 6.06 -8.41 6.29
CA LEU A 76 7.22 -8.74 7.12
C LEU A 76 7.42 -10.26 7.26
N THR A 77 6.34 -11.00 7.52
CA THR A 77 6.42 -12.46 7.67
C THR A 77 6.76 -13.14 6.34
N LEU A 78 6.23 -12.68 5.21
CA LEU A 78 6.64 -13.16 3.87
C LEU A 78 8.14 -13.00 3.66
N ALA A 79 8.69 -11.82 3.98
CA ALA A 79 10.12 -11.55 3.85
C ALA A 79 10.99 -12.44 4.75
N LEU A 80 10.56 -12.71 5.98
CA LEU A 80 11.26 -13.59 6.91
C LEU A 80 11.16 -15.07 6.50
N LEU A 81 10.00 -15.51 5.98
CA LEU A 81 9.75 -16.89 5.55
C LEU A 81 10.45 -17.23 4.23
N ALA A 82 10.72 -16.25 3.37
CA ALA A 82 11.51 -16.45 2.15
C ALA A 82 12.94 -16.94 2.44
N GLY A 83 13.43 -16.74 3.68
CA GLY A 83 14.73 -17.22 4.13
C GLY A 83 15.92 -16.53 3.42
N GLY A 84 17.12 -17.07 3.64
CA GLY A 84 18.35 -16.54 3.08
C GLY A 84 19.00 -15.43 3.91
N SER A 85 19.85 -14.62 3.26
CA SER A 85 20.59 -13.54 3.91
C SER A 85 19.70 -12.32 4.19
N PHE A 86 20.13 -11.44 5.10
CA PHE A 86 19.39 -10.19 5.38
C PHE A 86 19.10 -9.34 4.12
N PRO A 87 20.05 -9.15 3.17
CA PRO A 87 19.76 -8.47 1.91
C PRO A 87 18.67 -9.16 1.08
N HIS A 88 18.64 -10.50 1.06
CA HIS A 88 17.60 -11.25 0.36
C HIS A 88 16.22 -11.00 0.98
N ALA A 89 16.10 -11.12 2.31
CA ALA A 89 14.85 -10.86 3.02
C ALA A 89 14.38 -9.41 2.83
N LEU A 90 15.28 -8.43 2.94
CA LEU A 90 14.97 -7.03 2.65
C LEU A 90 14.49 -6.86 1.20
N GLY A 91 15.13 -7.52 0.24
CA GLY A 91 14.73 -7.50 -1.17
C GLY A 91 13.31 -8.03 -1.39
N VAL A 92 12.97 -9.14 -0.75
CA VAL A 92 11.61 -9.73 -0.77
C VAL A 92 10.59 -8.76 -0.16
N PHE A 93 10.90 -8.15 0.98
CA PHE A 93 10.02 -7.14 1.59
C PHE A 93 9.76 -5.96 0.65
N LEU A 94 10.81 -5.37 0.08
CA LEU A 94 10.70 -4.22 -0.82
C LEU A 94 9.92 -4.54 -2.09
N LEU A 95 10.20 -5.70 -2.69
CA LEU A 95 9.48 -6.17 -3.87
C LEU A 95 7.99 -6.39 -3.55
N ALA A 96 7.69 -7.10 -2.47
CA ALA A 96 6.31 -7.39 -2.08
C ALA A 96 5.53 -6.11 -1.78
N PHE A 97 6.11 -5.21 -0.98
CA PHE A 97 5.47 -3.94 -0.61
C PHE A 97 5.21 -3.07 -1.85
N GLY A 98 6.21 -2.90 -2.71
CA GLY A 98 6.08 -2.05 -3.90
C GLY A 98 5.09 -2.60 -4.92
N VAL A 99 5.09 -3.92 -5.17
CA VAL A 99 4.10 -4.54 -6.06
C VAL A 99 2.69 -4.45 -5.48
N TRP A 100 2.54 -4.75 -4.18
CA TRP A 100 1.26 -4.67 -3.49
C TRP A 100 0.63 -3.27 -3.63
N ASP A 101 1.40 -2.23 -3.32
CA ASP A 101 0.92 -0.85 -3.33
C ASP A 101 0.56 -0.37 -4.75
N ILE A 102 1.39 -0.67 -5.76
CA ILE A 102 1.08 -0.33 -7.16
C ILE A 102 -0.16 -1.05 -7.65
N THR A 103 -0.28 -2.35 -7.34
CA THR A 103 -1.40 -3.17 -7.81
C THR A 103 -2.70 -2.82 -7.09
N TYR A 104 -2.64 -2.40 -5.82
CA TYR A 104 -3.77 -1.80 -5.10
C TYR A 104 -4.38 -0.63 -5.89
N TYR A 105 -3.58 0.35 -6.30
CA TYR A 105 -4.06 1.49 -7.12
C TYR A 105 -4.54 1.05 -8.50
N LEU A 106 -3.86 0.08 -9.12
CA LEU A 106 -4.29 -0.48 -10.41
C LEU A 106 -5.69 -1.09 -10.30
N PHE A 107 -5.96 -1.90 -9.29
CA PHE A 107 -7.27 -2.55 -9.12
C PHE A 107 -8.34 -1.54 -8.73
N LEU A 108 -8.06 -0.56 -7.87
CA LEU A 108 -9.00 0.54 -7.64
C LEU A 108 -9.35 1.28 -8.94
N LYS A 109 -8.38 1.47 -9.83
CA LYS A 109 -8.60 2.14 -11.11
C LYS A 109 -9.51 1.33 -12.02
N LEU A 110 -9.33 0.01 -12.03
CA LEU A 110 -10.13 -0.91 -12.83
C LEU A 110 -11.54 -1.12 -12.27
N LEU A 111 -11.69 -1.21 -10.95
CA LEU A 111 -12.96 -1.55 -10.30
C LEU A 111 -13.90 -0.35 -10.16
N ILE A 112 -13.36 0.81 -9.77
CA ILE A 112 -14.17 2.00 -9.44
C ILE A 112 -13.66 3.28 -10.12
N GLY A 113 -12.75 3.18 -11.09
CA GLY A 113 -12.24 4.33 -11.83
C GLY A 113 -11.33 5.27 -11.02
N TRP A 114 -10.99 4.92 -9.79
CA TRP A 114 -10.22 5.75 -8.86
C TRP A 114 -8.74 5.31 -8.81
N PRO A 115 -7.76 6.22 -8.76
CA PRO A 115 -7.90 7.67 -8.69
C PRO A 115 -8.23 8.30 -10.05
N ALA A 116 -8.86 9.48 -10.03
CA ALA A 116 -9.12 10.23 -11.25
C ALA A 116 -7.81 10.63 -11.97
N SER A 117 -6.78 10.99 -11.19
CA SER A 117 -5.43 11.26 -11.69
C SER A 117 -4.37 10.91 -10.63
N LEU A 118 -3.10 10.83 -11.02
CA LEU A 118 -2.02 10.63 -10.05
C LEU A 118 -1.86 11.79 -9.06
N LYS A 119 -2.49 12.96 -9.30
CA LYS A 119 -2.49 14.10 -8.37
C LYS A 119 -3.64 14.06 -7.36
N THR A 120 -4.57 13.12 -7.51
CA THR A 120 -5.67 12.94 -6.56
C THR A 120 -5.10 12.65 -5.18
N LEU A 121 -5.61 13.34 -4.16
CA LEU A 121 -5.23 13.09 -2.77
C LEU A 121 -5.86 11.79 -2.28
N ASP A 122 -5.09 11.08 -1.46
CA ASP A 122 -5.53 9.86 -0.81
C ASP A 122 -5.06 9.82 0.65
N VAL A 123 -5.69 8.93 1.42
CA VAL A 123 -5.25 8.53 2.75
C VAL A 123 -4.40 7.27 2.56
N LEU A 124 -3.09 7.46 2.52
CA LEU A 124 -2.11 6.43 2.16
C LEU A 124 -1.99 5.33 3.23
N PHE A 125 -2.14 5.71 4.49
CA PHE A 125 -2.07 4.83 5.65
C PHE A 125 -2.75 5.54 6.83
N LEU A 126 -3.37 4.80 7.75
CA LEU A 126 -3.95 5.32 8.99
C LEU A 126 -2.99 5.23 10.18
N ILE A 127 -2.03 4.31 10.16
CA ILE A 127 -1.06 4.10 11.25
C ILE A 127 0.22 4.94 11.06
N PRO A 128 0.78 5.58 12.11
CA PRO A 128 0.22 5.74 13.46
C PRO A 128 -0.83 6.88 13.54
N VAL A 129 -0.89 7.71 12.51
CA VAL A 129 -1.84 8.80 12.27
C VAL A 129 -2.05 8.87 10.75
N PRO A 130 -3.19 9.34 10.21
CA PRO A 130 -3.41 9.33 8.77
C PRO A 130 -2.35 10.09 7.96
N TRP A 131 -1.86 9.45 6.90
CA TRP A 131 -0.87 9.94 5.96
C TRP A 131 -1.59 10.40 4.71
N ILE A 132 -1.54 11.69 4.43
CA ILE A 132 -2.30 12.29 3.33
C ILE A 132 -1.33 12.75 2.26
N GLY A 133 -1.48 12.25 1.05
CA GLY A 133 -0.62 12.61 -0.06
C GLY A 133 -1.28 12.35 -1.41
N PRO A 134 -0.71 12.90 -2.49
CA PRO A 134 -1.16 12.59 -3.84
C PRO A 134 -0.71 11.18 -4.24
N VAL A 135 -1.51 10.46 -5.03
CA VAL A 135 -1.23 9.06 -5.42
C VAL A 135 0.11 8.87 -6.13
N TRP A 136 0.64 9.87 -6.84
CA TRP A 136 1.97 9.73 -7.45
C TRP A 136 3.07 9.46 -6.42
N LEU A 137 2.92 9.93 -5.18
CA LEU A 137 3.92 9.78 -4.14
C LEU A 137 4.15 8.31 -3.74
N PRO A 138 3.14 7.55 -3.25
CA PRO A 138 3.30 6.13 -2.94
C PRO A 138 3.71 5.33 -4.18
N VAL A 139 3.09 5.57 -5.35
CA VAL A 139 3.42 4.85 -6.59
C VAL A 139 4.89 5.04 -7.00
N SER A 140 5.45 6.24 -6.86
CA SER A 140 6.85 6.51 -7.19
C SER A 140 7.81 5.82 -6.21
N ILE A 141 7.50 5.88 -4.91
CA ILE A 141 8.28 5.18 -3.88
C ILE A 141 8.25 3.67 -4.13
N SER A 142 7.07 3.13 -4.39
CA SER A 142 6.85 1.71 -4.69
C SER A 142 7.60 1.25 -5.94
N ALA A 143 7.68 2.07 -6.98
CA ALA A 143 8.47 1.75 -8.17
C ALA A 143 9.98 1.62 -7.87
N VAL A 144 10.51 2.52 -7.02
CA VAL A 144 11.90 2.43 -6.54
C VAL A 144 12.09 1.20 -5.66
N MET A 145 11.15 0.91 -4.76
CA MET A 145 11.19 -0.28 -3.91
C MET A 145 11.21 -1.57 -4.73
N VAL A 146 10.41 -1.68 -5.79
CA VAL A 146 10.44 -2.83 -6.70
C VAL A 146 11.82 -2.97 -7.35
N GLY A 147 12.39 -1.89 -7.89
CA GLY A 147 13.72 -1.92 -8.50
C GLY A 147 14.82 -2.36 -7.54
N CYS A 148 14.88 -1.75 -6.35
CA CYS A 148 15.82 -2.13 -5.29
C CYS A 148 15.58 -3.56 -4.80
N GLY A 149 14.32 -3.97 -4.66
CA GLY A 149 13.93 -5.31 -4.21
C GLY A 149 14.44 -6.40 -5.15
N VAL A 150 14.19 -6.24 -6.46
CA VAL A 150 14.72 -7.16 -7.48
C VAL A 150 16.25 -7.19 -7.46
N TRP A 151 16.90 -6.03 -7.38
CA TRP A 151 18.36 -5.95 -7.34
C TRP A 151 18.96 -6.71 -6.15
N LEU A 152 18.38 -6.54 -4.95
CA LEU A 152 18.82 -7.24 -3.74
C LEU A 152 18.61 -8.75 -3.83
N ILE A 153 17.46 -9.20 -4.36
CA ILE A 153 17.15 -10.63 -4.50
C ILE A 153 18.15 -11.31 -5.46
N VAL A 154 18.39 -10.70 -6.62
CA VAL A 154 19.30 -11.24 -7.64
C VAL A 154 20.75 -11.17 -7.15
N GLY A 155 21.17 -10.07 -6.52
CA GLY A 155 22.52 -9.90 -6.00
C GLY A 155 22.86 -10.88 -4.87
N ALA A 156 21.91 -11.14 -3.96
CA ALA A 156 22.10 -12.10 -2.87
C ALA A 156 22.20 -13.55 -3.40
N SER A 157 21.53 -13.87 -4.50
CA SER A 157 21.60 -15.19 -5.14
C SER A 157 22.97 -15.46 -5.78
N ALA A 158 23.69 -14.41 -6.19
CA ALA A 158 24.99 -14.51 -6.86
C ALA A 158 26.18 -14.61 -5.88
N GLY A 159 26.02 -14.16 -4.63
CA GLY A 159 27.09 -14.14 -3.62
C GLY A 159 27.09 -15.33 -2.64
N GLY A 160 26.16 -16.27 -2.79
CA GLY A 160 25.98 -17.43 -1.90
C GLY A 160 26.49 -18.77 -2.47
N GLY A 161 27.31 -18.74 -3.52
CA GLY A 161 27.94 -19.92 -4.14
C GLY A 161 29.41 -20.05 -3.78
#